data_AF-A0A0D7ACR9-F1
#
_entry.id   AF-A0A0D7ACR9-F1
#
_cell.length_a   1.000
_cell.length_b   1.000
_cell.length_c   1.000
_cell.angle_alpha   90.00
_cell.angle_beta   90.00
_cell.angle_gamma   90.00
#
_symmetry.space_group_name_H-M   'P 1'
#
loop_
_entity.id
_entity.type
_entity.pdbx_description
1 polymer ?
#
loop_
_entity_poly.entity_id
_entity_poly.type
_entity_poly.pdbx_seq_one_letter_code
_entity_poly.pdbx_strand_id
1 'polypeptide(L)'
;SSSAAETQKKSSKSTRVSEARSERFQKLYSYAAPRMGKQRIRTKEQLRDSIFVNLIQLATCEEHMRMIIELFPKWRESERKVTPGTVEAFTRRCEELKCPLLALDVFGTAAKYGMGLTLPAARQLLHAFHAAYPIEHMMTVISLYSVHDLPPVTQDIVSLSLLLSACYRHSTTHTIRLAQALSPYLHGLTELKKVDVDPKVNLNDRGPVWARESIAKVHWGMAERRGKQIAWLDNWR
;
A
#
# COMPACT_ATOMS: atom_id res chain seq x y z
N SER A 1 28.25 33.80 -7.90
CA SER A 1 27.73 33.56 -6.54
C SER A 1 26.21 33.76 -6.50
N SER A 2 25.41 32.78 -6.97
CA SER A 2 23.93 32.86 -6.93
C SER A 2 23.21 31.52 -6.66
N SER A 3 23.93 30.45 -6.33
CA SER A 3 23.34 29.10 -6.20
C SER A 3 22.93 28.71 -4.76
N ALA A 4 23.39 29.44 -3.72
CA ALA A 4 23.11 29.10 -2.32
C ALA A 4 21.81 29.69 -1.75
N ALA A 5 21.29 30.79 -2.33
CA ALA A 5 20.13 31.50 -1.80
C ALA A 5 18.77 30.87 -2.20
N GLU A 6 18.71 30.15 -3.31
CA GLU A 6 17.48 29.47 -3.76
C GLU A 6 17.18 28.19 -2.98
N THR A 7 18.21 27.49 -2.49
CA THR A 7 18.05 26.24 -1.75
C THR A 7 17.52 26.47 -0.31
N GLN A 8 17.86 27.60 0.31
CA GLN A 8 17.37 27.97 1.66
C GLN A 8 15.91 28.48 1.69
N LYS A 9 15.40 29.07 0.60
CA LYS A 9 13.99 29.52 0.53
C LYS A 9 13.00 28.37 0.38
N LYS A 10 13.40 27.23 -0.21
CA LYS A 10 12.53 26.06 -0.39
C LYS A 10 12.34 25.24 0.89
N SER A 11 13.36 25.12 1.75
CA SER A 11 13.29 24.34 3.00
C SER A 11 12.39 24.99 4.06
N SER A 12 12.44 26.31 4.22
CA SER A 12 11.61 27.05 5.18
C SER A 12 10.11 27.04 4.83
N LYS A 13 9.78 27.09 3.54
CA LYS A 13 8.39 27.00 3.06
C LYS A 13 7.81 25.59 3.24
N SER A 14 8.60 24.54 3.00
CA SER A 14 8.19 23.14 3.20
C SER A 14 7.88 22.84 4.67
N THR A 15 8.73 23.33 5.57
CA THR A 15 8.58 23.12 7.02
C THR A 15 7.30 23.78 7.54
N ARG A 16 7.04 25.03 7.17
CA ARG A 16 5.79 25.74 7.55
C ARG A 16 4.52 25.08 7.01
N VAL A 17 4.56 24.51 5.81
CA VAL A 17 3.42 23.77 5.24
C VAL A 17 3.16 22.47 6.01
N SER A 18 4.22 21.78 6.45
CA SER A 18 4.12 20.59 7.28
C SER A 18 3.53 20.89 8.67
N GLU A 19 4.01 21.97 9.31
CA GLU A 19 3.51 22.43 10.62
C GLU A 19 2.02 22.78 10.55
N ALA A 20 1.62 23.60 9.57
CA ALA A 20 0.20 23.96 9.38
C ALA A 20 -0.70 22.74 9.09
N ARG A 21 -0.18 21.70 8.42
CA ARG A 21 -0.89 20.44 8.18
C ARG A 21 -1.03 19.63 9.47
N SER A 22 0.02 19.59 10.29
CA SER A 22 0.02 18.95 11.61
C SER A 22 -0.98 19.61 12.58
N GLU A 23 -1.03 20.93 12.61
CA GLU A 23 -2.02 21.67 13.41
C GLU A 23 -3.47 21.34 12.99
N ARG A 24 -3.73 21.29 11.67
CA ARG A 24 -5.04 20.88 11.14
C ARG A 24 -5.37 19.45 11.51
N PHE A 25 -4.39 18.54 11.48
CA PHE A 25 -4.56 17.17 11.95
C PHE A 25 -4.99 17.15 13.42
N GLN A 26 -4.26 17.83 14.31
CA GLN A 26 -4.58 17.86 15.74
C GLN A 26 -5.95 18.47 16.04
N LYS A 27 -6.31 19.54 15.33
CA LYS A 27 -7.64 20.15 15.43
C LYS A 27 -8.75 19.19 15.00
N LEU A 28 -8.55 18.45 13.90
CA LEU A 28 -9.52 17.49 13.42
C LEU A 28 -9.62 16.27 14.35
N TYR A 29 -8.48 15.80 14.86
CA TYR A 29 -8.40 14.68 15.80
C TYR A 29 -9.11 15.01 17.11
N SER A 30 -8.81 16.16 17.72
CA SER A 30 -9.48 16.63 18.94
C SER A 30 -10.99 16.88 18.76
N TYR A 31 -11.43 17.21 17.55
CA TYR A 31 -12.86 17.25 17.22
C TYR A 31 -13.49 15.85 17.12
N ALA A 32 -12.81 14.91 16.45
CA ALA A 32 -13.33 13.57 16.15
C ALA A 32 -13.27 12.61 17.34
N ALA A 33 -12.12 12.51 18.02
CA ALA A 33 -11.86 11.54 19.08
C ALA A 33 -12.91 11.50 20.22
N PRO A 34 -13.37 12.63 20.81
CA PRO A 34 -14.36 12.61 21.89
C PRO A 34 -15.80 12.30 21.43
N ARG A 35 -16.04 12.22 20.11
CA ARG A 35 -17.35 11.96 19.49
C ARG A 35 -17.49 10.52 18.97
N MET A 36 -16.46 9.69 19.12
CA MET A 36 -16.47 8.27 18.71
C MET A 36 -16.63 7.33 19.91
N GLY A 37 -17.08 6.11 19.68
CA GLY A 37 -17.24 5.06 20.70
C GLY A 37 -18.61 5.04 21.39
N LYS A 38 -18.81 4.05 22.28
CA LYS A 38 -20.07 3.86 23.03
C LYS A 38 -20.39 4.99 24.01
N GLN A 39 -19.36 5.55 24.67
CA GLN A 39 -19.50 6.66 25.60
C GLN A 39 -19.17 7.98 24.91
N ARG A 40 -20.09 8.47 24.08
CA ARG A 40 -19.91 9.77 23.40
C ARG A 40 -19.98 10.89 24.43
N ILE A 41 -18.88 11.62 24.62
CA ILE A 41 -18.84 12.81 25.49
C ILE A 41 -19.70 13.94 24.89
N ARG A 42 -19.89 13.95 23.56
CA ARG A 42 -20.71 14.94 22.85
C ARG A 42 -21.65 14.26 21.86
N THR A 43 -22.96 14.28 22.16
CA THR A 43 -23.98 13.41 21.54
C THR A 43 -24.67 13.98 20.30
N LYS A 44 -24.55 15.30 20.02
CA LYS A 44 -25.47 15.99 19.09
C LYS A 44 -25.11 15.94 17.59
N GLU A 45 -23.87 15.62 17.22
CA GLU A 45 -23.45 15.62 15.80
C GLU A 45 -22.88 14.27 15.38
N GLN A 46 -23.51 13.64 14.38
CA GLN A 46 -22.96 12.46 13.74
C GLN A 46 -21.74 12.84 12.89
N LEU A 47 -20.61 12.20 13.14
CA LEU A 47 -19.41 12.39 12.32
C LEU A 47 -19.66 11.85 10.90
N ARG A 48 -19.12 12.52 9.88
CA ARG A 48 -19.19 12.01 8.49
C ARG A 48 -18.15 10.92 8.27
N ASP A 49 -18.40 9.97 7.36
CA ASP A 49 -17.44 8.91 7.01
C ASP A 49 -16.12 9.47 6.47
N SER A 50 -16.17 10.62 5.81
CA SER A 50 -15.01 11.31 5.25
C SER A 50 -13.99 11.79 6.30
N ILE A 51 -14.34 11.73 7.61
CA ILE A 51 -13.44 12.15 8.68
C ILE A 51 -12.12 11.38 8.67
N PHE A 52 -12.16 10.07 8.39
CA PHE A 52 -10.94 9.25 8.34
C PHE A 52 -10.09 9.60 7.14
N VAL A 53 -10.69 9.71 5.96
CA VAL A 53 -9.96 10.11 4.75
C VAL A 53 -9.27 11.46 4.97
N ASN A 54 -9.94 12.42 5.59
CA ASN A 54 -9.36 13.72 5.92
C ASN A 54 -8.22 13.61 6.96
N LEU A 55 -8.40 12.83 8.03
CA LEU A 55 -7.34 12.62 9.02
C LEU A 55 -6.11 11.97 8.40
N ILE A 56 -6.30 10.92 7.59
CA ILE A 56 -5.23 10.21 6.88
C ILE A 56 -4.52 11.17 5.91
N GLN A 57 -5.28 11.96 5.16
CA GLN A 57 -4.73 12.99 4.28
C GLN A 57 -4.02 14.11 5.05
N LEU A 58 -4.27 14.31 6.35
CA LEU A 58 -3.57 15.32 7.15
C LEU A 58 -2.39 14.74 7.94
N ALA A 59 -2.32 13.42 8.15
CA ALA A 59 -1.22 12.77 8.86
C ALA A 59 0.12 13.08 8.20
N THR A 60 1.14 13.49 8.96
CA THR A 60 2.47 13.90 8.46
C THR A 60 3.60 12.96 8.91
N CYS A 61 3.31 12.09 9.87
CA CYS A 61 4.27 11.17 10.49
C CYS A 61 3.57 9.89 10.95
N GLU A 62 4.34 8.91 11.38
CA GLU A 62 3.84 7.62 11.85
C GLU A 62 2.95 7.76 13.09
N GLU A 63 3.27 8.69 13.99
CA GLU A 63 2.52 8.93 15.23
C GLU A 63 1.08 9.36 14.92
N HIS A 64 0.88 10.22 13.91
CA HIS A 64 -0.46 10.59 13.46
C HIS A 64 -1.24 9.37 12.93
N MET A 65 -0.57 8.45 12.23
CA MET A 65 -1.20 7.21 11.76
C MET A 65 -1.59 6.30 12.94
N ARG A 66 -0.72 6.19 13.97
CA ARG A 66 -1.03 5.46 15.20
C ARG A 66 -2.24 6.04 15.93
N MET A 67 -2.33 7.36 16.04
CA MET A 67 -3.50 8.03 16.61
C MET A 67 -4.78 7.73 15.84
N ILE A 68 -4.73 7.70 14.50
CA ILE A 68 -5.90 7.32 13.67
C ILE A 68 -6.32 5.87 13.96
N ILE A 69 -5.37 4.96 14.14
CA ILE A 69 -5.65 3.54 14.38
C ILE A 69 -6.43 3.32 15.68
N GLU A 70 -6.16 4.12 16.71
CA GLU A 70 -6.90 4.09 17.98
C GLU A 70 -8.38 4.48 17.84
N LEU A 71 -8.75 5.17 16.76
CA LEU A 71 -10.12 5.56 16.48
C LEU A 71 -10.95 4.47 15.78
N PHE A 72 -10.31 3.55 15.05
CA PHE A 72 -11.03 2.51 14.31
C PHE A 72 -11.89 1.59 15.18
N PRO A 73 -11.41 1.07 16.34
CA PRO A 73 -12.25 0.24 17.22
C PRO A 73 -13.47 1.03 17.73
N LYS A 74 -13.28 2.30 18.11
CA LYS A 74 -14.34 3.21 18.57
C LYS A 74 -15.37 3.50 17.47
N TRP A 75 -14.92 3.54 16.21
CA TRP A 75 -15.81 3.68 15.06
C TRP A 75 -16.67 2.44 14.86
N ARG A 76 -16.04 1.26 14.93
CA ARG A 76 -16.72 -0.03 14.82
C ARG A 76 -17.73 -0.25 15.94
N GLU A 77 -17.40 0.17 17.17
CA GLU A 77 -18.32 0.16 18.31
C GLU A 77 -19.59 0.98 18.09
N SER A 78 -19.56 1.96 17.18
CA SER A 78 -20.74 2.73 16.75
C SER A 78 -21.51 2.05 15.61
N GLU A 79 -21.26 0.76 15.36
CA GLU A 79 -21.84 -0.06 14.29
C GLU A 79 -21.54 0.45 12.87
N ARG A 80 -20.52 1.30 12.72
CA ARG A 80 -20.10 1.84 11.44
C ARG A 80 -18.95 1.05 10.86
N LYS A 81 -18.99 0.88 9.54
CA LYS A 81 -17.94 0.19 8.78
C LYS A 81 -16.90 1.18 8.28
N VAL A 82 -15.66 0.75 8.19
CA VAL A 82 -14.62 1.49 7.48
C VAL A 82 -14.84 1.28 5.98
N THR A 83 -14.88 2.36 5.21
CA THR A 83 -15.12 2.28 3.77
C THR A 83 -13.88 1.78 3.01
N PRO A 84 -14.02 1.09 1.86
CA PRO A 84 -12.89 0.68 1.03
C PRO A 84 -11.93 1.84 0.69
N GLY A 85 -12.46 3.01 0.35
CA GLY A 85 -11.65 4.20 0.08
C GLY A 85 -10.83 4.67 1.29
N THR A 86 -11.31 4.45 2.52
CA THR A 86 -10.54 4.73 3.74
C THR A 86 -9.39 3.73 3.91
N VAL A 87 -9.63 2.45 3.61
CA VAL A 87 -8.62 1.38 3.64
C VAL A 87 -7.49 1.67 2.67
N GLU A 88 -7.84 2.04 1.43
CA GLU A 88 -6.89 2.40 0.38
C GLU A 88 -6.09 3.65 0.73
N ALA A 89 -6.77 4.72 1.21
CA ALA A 89 -6.10 5.93 1.64
C ALA A 89 -5.12 5.68 2.80
N PHE A 90 -5.53 4.88 3.79
CA PHE A 90 -4.71 4.51 4.94
C PHE A 90 -3.45 3.79 4.51
N THR A 91 -3.60 2.78 3.64
CA THR A 91 -2.48 1.96 3.16
C THR A 91 -1.50 2.79 2.34
N ARG A 92 -2.01 3.60 1.40
CA ARG A 92 -1.19 4.52 0.61
C ARG A 92 -0.43 5.50 1.49
N ARG A 93 -1.08 6.06 2.52
CA ARG A 93 -0.42 7.00 3.43
C ARG A 93 0.68 6.32 4.27
N CYS A 94 0.48 5.08 4.69
CA CYS A 94 1.52 4.31 5.37
C CYS A 94 2.75 4.10 4.48
N GLU A 95 2.56 3.83 3.18
CA GLU A 95 3.69 3.76 2.24
C GLU A 95 4.37 5.12 2.06
N GLU A 96 3.61 6.19 1.84
CA GLU A 96 4.15 7.56 1.66
C GLU A 96 4.96 8.02 2.88
N LEU A 97 4.55 7.63 4.08
CA LEU A 97 5.23 7.93 5.34
C LEU A 97 6.29 6.89 5.73
N LYS A 98 6.54 5.90 4.86
CA LYS A 98 7.53 4.82 5.05
C LYS A 98 7.27 3.95 6.30
N CYS A 99 6.02 3.80 6.72
CA CYS A 99 5.60 2.95 7.83
C CYS A 99 4.61 1.81 7.40
N PRO A 100 4.86 1.03 6.34
CA PRO A 100 3.95 -0.02 5.87
C PRO A 100 3.75 -1.16 6.88
N LEU A 101 4.69 -1.38 7.81
CA LEU A 101 4.52 -2.37 8.90
C LEU A 101 3.32 -2.06 9.79
N LEU A 102 3.03 -0.77 10.00
CA LEU A 102 1.86 -0.36 10.78
C LEU A 102 0.56 -0.82 10.10
N ALA A 103 0.50 -0.74 8.77
CA ALA A 103 -0.64 -1.23 8.03
C ALA A 103 -0.74 -2.76 8.07
N LEU A 104 0.39 -3.46 7.97
CA LEU A 104 0.43 -4.92 8.10
C LEU A 104 -0.15 -5.40 9.45
N ASP A 105 0.21 -4.74 10.56
CA ASP A 105 -0.31 -5.06 11.89
C ASP A 105 -1.84 -4.85 11.98
N VAL A 106 -2.34 -3.77 11.38
CA VAL A 106 -3.77 -3.46 11.35
C VAL A 106 -4.55 -4.50 10.55
N PHE A 107 -4.06 -4.91 9.39
CA PHE A 107 -4.74 -5.92 8.57
C PHE A 107 -4.60 -7.33 9.10
N GLY A 108 -3.49 -7.63 9.80
CA GLY A 108 -3.32 -8.89 10.55
C GLY A 108 -4.29 -9.02 11.73
N THR A 109 -4.77 -7.88 12.26
CA THR A 109 -5.76 -7.84 13.35
C THR A 109 -7.06 -7.14 12.90
N ALA A 110 -7.50 -7.43 11.69
CA ALA A 110 -8.68 -6.83 11.06
C ALA A 110 -9.96 -6.93 11.92
N ALA A 111 -10.12 -8.03 12.66
CA ALA A 111 -11.23 -8.21 13.59
C ALA A 111 -11.28 -7.15 14.69
N LYS A 112 -10.16 -6.57 15.11
CA LYS A 112 -10.10 -5.48 16.09
C LYS A 112 -10.48 -4.14 15.47
N TYR A 113 -9.92 -3.83 14.30
CA TYR A 113 -10.03 -2.51 13.68
C TYR A 113 -11.21 -2.36 12.71
N GLY A 114 -11.87 -3.46 12.32
CA GLY A 114 -12.95 -3.42 11.34
C GLY A 114 -12.51 -2.99 9.94
N MET A 115 -11.23 -3.25 9.60
CA MET A 115 -10.64 -2.93 8.31
C MET A 115 -10.42 -4.21 7.50
N GLY A 116 -11.26 -4.41 6.48
CA GLY A 116 -11.04 -5.44 5.46
C GLY A 116 -10.00 -4.96 4.44
N LEU A 117 -8.98 -5.78 4.19
CA LEU A 117 -7.98 -5.52 3.16
C LEU A 117 -8.65 -5.61 1.79
N THR A 118 -8.52 -4.57 0.98
CA THR A 118 -9.01 -4.56 -0.42
C THR A 118 -7.89 -4.97 -1.37
N LEU A 119 -8.22 -5.47 -2.56
CA LEU A 119 -7.21 -5.83 -3.55
C LEU A 119 -6.27 -4.65 -3.92
N PRO A 120 -6.76 -3.41 -4.14
CA PRO A 120 -5.87 -2.27 -4.37
C PRO A 120 -4.94 -1.98 -3.19
N ALA A 121 -5.44 -2.05 -1.95
CA ALA A 121 -4.63 -1.88 -0.75
C ALA A 121 -3.59 -3.00 -0.60
N ALA A 122 -3.95 -4.24 -0.91
CA ALA A 122 -3.04 -5.38 -0.89
C ALA A 122 -1.89 -5.21 -1.90
N ARG A 123 -2.19 -4.78 -3.12
CA ARG A 123 -1.18 -4.46 -4.14
C ARG A 123 -0.26 -3.31 -3.69
N GLN A 124 -0.82 -2.28 -3.07
CA GLN A 124 -0.05 -1.17 -2.50
C GLN A 124 0.91 -1.66 -1.39
N LEU A 125 0.45 -2.52 -0.48
CA LEU A 125 1.32 -3.12 0.53
C LEU A 125 2.43 -3.95 -0.08
N LEU A 126 2.10 -4.84 -1.03
CA LEU A 126 3.11 -5.62 -1.73
C LEU A 126 4.14 -4.72 -2.41
N HIS A 127 3.70 -3.62 -3.02
CA HIS A 127 4.59 -2.63 -3.60
C HIS A 127 5.49 -1.98 -2.52
N ALA A 128 4.95 -1.56 -1.38
CA ALA A 128 5.74 -0.98 -0.30
C ALA A 128 6.81 -1.98 0.23
N PHE A 129 6.48 -3.27 0.32
CA PHE A 129 7.38 -4.29 0.86
C PHE A 129 8.41 -4.82 -0.15
N HIS A 130 8.04 -5.00 -1.42
CA HIS A 130 8.91 -5.69 -2.39
C HIS A 130 10.27 -5.04 -2.59
N ALA A 131 10.33 -3.71 -2.48
CA ALA A 131 11.53 -2.93 -2.74
C ALA A 131 12.50 -2.89 -1.54
N ALA A 132 11.98 -2.73 -0.32
CA ALA A 132 12.80 -2.31 0.82
C ALA A 132 12.80 -3.29 2.02
N TYR A 133 11.91 -4.28 2.04
CA TYR A 133 11.70 -5.10 3.24
C TYR A 133 12.10 -6.57 3.04
N PRO A 134 12.33 -7.31 4.14
CA PRO A 134 12.44 -8.77 4.12
C PRO A 134 11.25 -9.44 3.43
N ILE A 135 11.48 -10.58 2.75
CA ILE A 135 10.45 -11.26 1.97
C ILE A 135 9.32 -11.81 2.84
N GLU A 136 9.62 -12.09 4.10
CA GLU A 136 8.69 -12.60 5.10
C GLU A 136 7.48 -11.68 5.25
N HIS A 137 7.67 -10.36 5.22
CA HIS A 137 6.56 -9.40 5.26
C HIS A 137 5.66 -9.50 4.03
N MET A 138 6.22 -9.75 2.84
CA MET A 138 5.41 -10.00 1.66
C MET A 138 4.63 -11.30 1.80
N MET A 139 5.26 -12.37 2.30
CA MET A 139 4.57 -13.64 2.53
C MET A 139 3.42 -13.48 3.55
N THR A 140 3.60 -12.64 4.58
CA THR A 140 2.52 -12.27 5.51
C THR A 140 1.40 -11.50 4.81
N VAL A 141 1.71 -10.52 3.94
CA VAL A 141 0.65 -9.85 3.16
C VAL A 141 -0.10 -10.85 2.28
N ILE A 142 0.60 -11.80 1.66
CA ILE A 142 0.00 -12.80 0.78
C ILE A 142 -0.91 -13.75 1.56
N SER A 143 -0.53 -14.16 2.77
CA SER A 143 -1.38 -15.03 3.59
C SER A 143 -2.71 -14.34 3.96
N LEU A 144 -2.70 -13.01 4.11
CA LEU A 144 -3.91 -12.22 4.34
C LEU A 144 -4.89 -12.22 3.16
N TYR A 145 -4.48 -12.58 1.94
CA TYR A 145 -5.41 -12.62 0.81
C TYR A 145 -6.58 -13.57 1.08
N SER A 146 -6.27 -14.78 1.56
CA SER A 146 -7.30 -15.77 1.91
C SER A 146 -8.18 -15.34 3.09
N VAL A 147 -7.62 -14.61 4.06
CA VAL A 147 -8.34 -14.14 5.25
C VAL A 147 -9.34 -13.03 4.91
N HIS A 148 -9.06 -12.27 3.85
CA HIS A 148 -9.85 -11.13 3.40
C HIS A 148 -10.62 -11.41 2.10
N ASP A 149 -10.82 -12.68 1.75
CA ASP A 149 -11.55 -13.13 0.56
C ASP A 149 -11.05 -12.51 -0.76
N LEU A 150 -9.74 -12.24 -0.85
CA LEU A 150 -9.10 -11.71 -2.05
C LEU A 150 -8.75 -12.85 -3.02
N PRO A 151 -8.76 -12.58 -4.35
CA PRO A 151 -8.32 -13.56 -5.35
C PRO A 151 -6.88 -13.99 -5.08
N PRO A 152 -6.53 -15.28 -5.19
CA PRO A 152 -5.16 -15.75 -4.99
C PRO A 152 -4.14 -14.93 -5.80
N VAL A 153 -2.95 -14.72 -5.25
CA VAL A 153 -1.90 -13.93 -5.93
C VAL A 153 -1.56 -14.44 -7.32
N THR A 154 -1.70 -15.74 -7.57
CA THR A 154 -1.48 -16.38 -8.88
C THR A 154 -2.50 -15.99 -9.94
N GLN A 155 -3.61 -15.35 -9.56
CA GLN A 155 -4.64 -14.84 -10.47
C GLN A 155 -4.52 -13.32 -10.69
N ASP A 156 -3.66 -12.65 -9.92
CA ASP A 156 -3.44 -11.21 -10.02
C ASP A 156 -2.03 -10.88 -10.53
N ILE A 157 -1.96 -10.34 -11.75
CA ILE A 157 -0.69 -10.04 -12.43
C ILE A 157 0.18 -9.05 -11.64
N VAL A 158 -0.42 -8.05 -10.99
CA VAL A 158 0.31 -7.05 -10.21
C VAL A 158 0.93 -7.71 -8.97
N SER A 159 0.13 -8.42 -8.18
CA SER A 159 0.60 -9.12 -6.98
C SER A 159 1.65 -10.18 -7.30
N LEU A 160 1.42 -10.99 -8.35
CA LEU A 160 2.34 -12.05 -8.75
C LEU A 160 3.69 -11.50 -9.24
N SER A 161 3.67 -10.46 -10.07
CA SER A 161 4.89 -9.84 -10.58
C SER A 161 5.72 -9.21 -9.46
N LEU A 162 5.08 -8.53 -8.50
CA LEU A 162 5.75 -7.98 -7.32
C LEU A 162 6.40 -9.08 -6.47
N LEU A 163 5.68 -10.18 -6.22
CA LEU A 163 6.20 -11.33 -5.49
C LEU A 163 7.41 -11.95 -6.20
N LEU A 164 7.30 -12.22 -7.50
CA LEU A 164 8.39 -12.79 -8.28
C LEU A 164 9.62 -11.86 -8.29
N SER A 165 9.40 -10.55 -8.48
CA SER A 165 10.44 -9.53 -8.41
C SER A 165 11.18 -9.58 -7.06
N ALA A 166 10.46 -9.66 -5.94
CA ALA A 166 11.06 -9.81 -4.62
C ALA A 166 11.81 -11.13 -4.45
N CYS A 167 11.26 -12.24 -4.95
CA CYS A 167 11.92 -13.54 -4.89
C CYS A 167 13.28 -13.54 -5.58
N TYR A 168 13.38 -12.90 -6.76
CA TYR A 168 14.63 -12.73 -7.49
C TYR A 168 15.57 -11.74 -6.80
N ARG A 169 15.06 -10.66 -6.19
CA ARG A 169 15.88 -9.72 -5.41
C ARG A 169 16.55 -10.41 -4.22
N HIS A 170 15.79 -11.16 -3.42
CA HIS A 170 16.31 -11.83 -2.21
C HIS A 170 17.20 -13.03 -2.53
N SER A 171 17.00 -13.67 -3.69
CA SER A 171 17.94 -14.63 -4.28
C SER A 171 18.33 -15.85 -3.43
N THR A 172 17.59 -16.19 -2.36
CA THR A 172 17.81 -17.40 -1.55
C THR A 172 17.35 -18.67 -2.28
N THR A 173 17.82 -19.85 -1.84
CA THR A 173 17.42 -21.13 -2.44
C THR A 173 15.89 -21.33 -2.42
N HIS A 174 15.22 -20.95 -1.33
CA HIS A 174 13.78 -21.08 -1.20
C HIS A 174 13.02 -20.10 -2.10
N THR A 175 13.43 -18.83 -2.12
CA THR A 175 12.74 -17.81 -2.93
C THR A 175 12.89 -18.06 -4.42
N ILE A 176 14.03 -18.61 -4.85
CA ILE A 176 14.25 -18.96 -6.24
C ILE A 176 13.44 -20.19 -6.67
N ARG A 177 13.35 -21.22 -5.83
CA ARG A 177 12.44 -22.35 -6.09
C ARG A 177 10.99 -21.89 -6.18
N LEU A 178 10.57 -21.01 -5.28
CA LEU A 178 9.24 -20.41 -5.31
C LEU A 178 9.02 -19.63 -6.61
N ALA A 179 9.98 -18.79 -7.01
CA ALA A 179 9.88 -18.04 -8.26
C ALA A 179 9.74 -18.95 -9.48
N GLN A 180 10.53 -20.03 -9.55
CA GLN A 180 10.45 -21.01 -10.63
C GLN A 180 9.10 -21.72 -10.68
N ALA A 181 8.56 -22.11 -9.53
CA ALA A 181 7.24 -22.74 -9.44
C ALA A 181 6.10 -21.79 -9.85
N LEU A 182 6.25 -20.49 -9.59
CA LEU A 182 5.24 -19.47 -9.86
C LEU A 182 5.34 -18.85 -11.26
N SER A 183 6.46 -19.03 -11.96
CA SER A 183 6.72 -18.46 -13.28
C SER A 183 5.69 -18.87 -14.36
N PRO A 184 5.22 -20.13 -14.42
CA PRO A 184 4.20 -20.53 -15.40
C PRO A 184 2.88 -19.77 -15.23
N TYR A 185 2.50 -19.41 -14.00
CA TYR A 185 1.29 -18.61 -13.75
C TYR A 185 1.45 -17.19 -14.27
N LEU A 186 2.64 -16.59 -14.12
CA LEU A 186 2.91 -15.27 -14.68
C LEU A 186 2.82 -15.31 -16.21
N HIS A 187 3.41 -16.34 -16.84
CA HIS A 187 3.32 -16.53 -18.28
C HIS A 187 1.86 -16.65 -18.75
N GLY A 188 1.05 -17.48 -18.10
CA GLY A 188 -0.37 -17.59 -18.41
C GLY A 188 -1.13 -16.27 -18.26
N LEU A 189 -0.83 -15.49 -17.22
CA LEU A 189 -1.46 -14.17 -17.02
C LEU A 189 -1.04 -13.16 -18.09
N THR A 190 0.20 -13.17 -18.55
CA THR A 190 0.67 -12.26 -19.60
C THR A 190 0.10 -12.61 -20.99
N GLU A 191 -0.19 -13.88 -21.25
CA GLU A 191 -0.84 -14.30 -22.50
C GLU A 191 -2.33 -13.92 -22.50
N LEU A 192 -3.03 -14.12 -21.39
CA LEU A 192 -4.46 -13.82 -21.25
C LEU A 192 -4.74 -12.32 -21.21
N LYS A 193 -3.89 -11.55 -20.54
CA LYS A 193 -3.96 -10.10 -20.47
C LYS A 193 -2.88 -9.54 -21.37
N LYS A 194 -3.17 -9.36 -22.67
CA LYS A 194 -2.50 -8.33 -23.47
C LYS A 194 -2.82 -6.99 -22.80
N VAL A 195 -2.03 -6.60 -21.80
CA VAL A 195 -2.25 -5.37 -21.07
C VAL A 195 -1.87 -4.25 -22.01
N ASP A 196 -2.85 -3.70 -22.71
CA ASP A 196 -2.78 -2.33 -23.20
C ASP A 196 -2.69 -1.44 -21.96
N VAL A 197 -1.45 -1.15 -21.55
CA VAL A 197 -1.17 -0.11 -20.56
C VAL A 197 -1.39 1.20 -21.28
N ASP A 198 -2.65 1.55 -21.60
CA ASP A 198 -2.98 2.87 -22.11
C ASP A 198 -2.65 3.87 -20.98
N PRO A 199 -1.65 4.75 -21.15
CA PRO A 199 -1.20 5.67 -20.11
C PRO A 199 -2.29 6.69 -19.70
N LYS A 200 -3.45 6.71 -20.37
CA LYS A 200 -4.61 7.52 -20.02
C LYS A 200 -5.51 6.91 -18.95
N VAL A 201 -5.28 5.65 -18.53
CA VAL A 201 -6.09 5.00 -17.49
C VAL A 201 -5.73 5.58 -16.12
N ASN A 202 -6.70 6.30 -15.55
CA ASN A 202 -6.82 6.76 -14.16
C ASN A 202 -5.48 6.98 -13.43
N LEU A 203 -5.04 8.24 -13.30
CA LEU A 203 -3.82 8.68 -12.59
C LEU A 203 -3.64 8.09 -11.17
N ASN A 204 -4.72 7.56 -10.57
CA ASN A 204 -4.72 6.93 -9.26
C ASN A 204 -4.46 5.40 -9.28
N ASP A 205 -4.60 4.70 -10.41
CA ASP A 205 -4.31 3.27 -10.51
C ASP A 205 -2.89 3.05 -11.04
N ARG A 206 -1.95 2.87 -10.11
CA ARG A 206 -0.54 2.59 -10.43
C ARG A 206 -0.26 1.11 -10.67
N GLY A 207 -1.26 0.24 -10.55
CA GLY A 207 -1.11 -1.21 -10.69
C GLY A 207 -0.44 -1.64 -12.00
N PRO A 208 -0.88 -1.14 -13.18
CA PRO A 208 -0.26 -1.48 -14.46
C PRO A 208 1.22 -1.07 -14.55
N VAL A 209 1.57 0.11 -14.00
CA VAL A 209 2.95 0.60 -13.97
C VAL A 209 3.82 -0.31 -13.10
N TRP A 210 3.35 -0.66 -11.90
CA TRP A 210 4.05 -1.58 -11.01
C TRP A 210 4.22 -2.98 -11.60
N ALA A 211 3.20 -3.49 -12.30
CA ALA A 211 3.30 -4.77 -12.97
C ALA A 211 4.38 -4.74 -14.05
N ARG A 212 4.38 -3.72 -14.92
CA ARG A 212 5.41 -3.56 -15.96
C ARG A 212 6.82 -3.50 -15.36
N GLU A 213 7.02 -2.62 -14.37
CA GLU A 213 8.33 -2.47 -13.71
C GLU A 213 8.79 -3.76 -13.02
N SER A 214 7.87 -4.47 -12.37
CA SER A 214 8.18 -5.71 -11.67
C SER A 214 8.45 -6.86 -12.63
N ILE A 215 7.70 -6.95 -13.73
CA ILE A 215 7.90 -7.94 -14.79
C ILE A 215 9.27 -7.71 -15.46
N ALA A 216 9.66 -6.46 -15.72
CA ALA A 216 10.99 -6.15 -16.23
C ALA A 216 12.09 -6.66 -15.27
N LYS A 217 11.95 -6.44 -13.96
CA LYS A 217 12.90 -6.97 -12.95
C LYS A 217 12.93 -8.50 -12.92
N VAL A 218 11.77 -9.15 -13.08
CA VAL A 218 11.68 -10.62 -13.18
C VAL A 218 12.42 -11.12 -14.42
N HIS A 219 12.24 -10.46 -15.58
CA HIS A 219 12.97 -10.78 -16.79
C HIS A 219 14.49 -10.73 -16.59
N TRP A 220 14.99 -9.64 -15.98
CA TRP A 220 16.41 -9.52 -15.64
C TRP A 220 16.90 -10.64 -14.72
N GLY A 221 16.19 -10.91 -13.62
CA GLY A 221 16.54 -11.97 -12.68
C GLY A 221 16.50 -13.39 -13.29
N MET A 222 15.65 -13.61 -14.30
CA MET A 222 15.61 -14.87 -15.05
C MET A 222 16.74 -14.98 -16.08
N ALA A 223 17.01 -13.91 -16.83
CA ALA A 223 18.03 -13.89 -17.87
C ALA A 223 19.43 -14.10 -17.30
N GLU A 224 19.76 -13.44 -16.19
CA GLU A 224 21.05 -13.59 -15.49
C GLU A 224 21.30 -15.03 -15.03
N ARG A 225 20.24 -15.75 -14.62
CA ARG A 225 20.37 -17.09 -14.05
C ARG A 225 20.27 -18.22 -15.06
N ARG A 226 19.49 -18.06 -16.13
CA ARG A 226 19.29 -19.10 -17.15
C ARG A 226 20.12 -18.88 -18.41
N GLY A 227 20.79 -17.74 -18.55
CA GLY A 227 21.57 -17.40 -19.75
C GLY A 227 20.75 -17.38 -21.04
N LYS A 228 19.41 -17.30 -20.93
CA LYS A 228 18.48 -17.33 -22.07
C LYS A 228 17.53 -16.16 -21.96
N GLN A 229 17.39 -15.41 -23.05
CA GLN A 229 16.32 -14.43 -23.20
C GLN A 229 14.97 -15.13 -23.18
N ILE A 230 13.99 -14.50 -22.56
CA ILE A 230 12.64 -15.03 -22.42
C ILE A 230 11.73 -14.19 -23.31
N ALA A 231 11.52 -14.67 -24.54
CA ALA A 231 10.85 -13.92 -25.60
C ALA A 231 9.45 -13.40 -25.22
N TRP A 232 8.70 -14.14 -24.40
CA TRP A 232 7.35 -13.72 -23.97
C TRP A 232 7.35 -12.54 -23.00
N LEU A 233 8.49 -12.21 -22.39
CA LEU A 233 8.66 -11.06 -21.49
C LEU A 233 9.18 -9.81 -22.21
N ASP A 234 9.63 -9.91 -23.46
CA ASP A 234 10.22 -8.77 -24.19
C ASP A 234 9.20 -7.65 -24.44
N ASN A 235 7.92 -7.99 -24.57
CA ASN A 235 6.82 -7.03 -24.75
C ASN A 235 6.55 -6.15 -23.51
N TRP A 236 7.25 -6.41 -22.38
CA TRP A 236 7.07 -5.72 -21.11
C TRP A 236 8.28 -4.84 -20.72
N ARG A 237 9.26 -4.70 -21.61
CA ARG A 237 10.36 -3.72 -21.52
C ARG A 237 9.87 -2.32 -21.87
#